data_AF-A0A6P6GGH5-F1
#
_entry.id   AF-A0A6P6GGH5-F1
#
_cell.length_a   1.000
_cell.length_b   1.000
_cell.length_c   1.000
_cell.angle_alpha   90.00
_cell.angle_beta   90.00
_cell.angle_gamma   90.00
#
_symmetry.space_group_name_H-M   'P 1'
#
loop_
_entity.id
_entity.type
_entity.pdbx_description
1 polymer ?
#
loop_
_entity_poly.entity_id
_entity_poly.type
_entity_poly.pdbx_seq_one_letter_code
_entity_poly.pdbx_strand_id
1 'polypeptide(L)'
;MIPSTTTLFLNEYNTIEEPKDQSSTPAKYLAKFREIESFPGNGNIRLGIGLESRFTTPPNLPYIRSCIDTLTTTGFPIWLTKATYLEQILREGRSHPKVEGIVIWAAWSPQGCYQMCLTDNNFKNLPTGDVVDKLLREWGLEEINGKIDGNGFYKTSLFHGDYQVKVSHPTLNNSFLSQSLSVASQVDDESHHTTFLFQVSA
;
A
#
# COMPACT_ATOMS: atom_id res chain seq x y z
N MET A 1 12.81 7.80 23.87
CA MET A 1 11.42 8.31 23.89
C MET A 1 10.88 8.17 22.48
N ILE A 2 9.74 7.50 22.29
CA ILE A 2 9.13 7.33 20.96
C ILE A 2 8.51 8.68 20.55
N PRO A 3 8.74 9.19 19.33
CA PRO A 3 8.11 10.43 18.86
C PRO A 3 6.58 10.34 18.96
N SER A 4 5.92 11.40 19.42
CA SER A 4 4.44 11.48 19.53
C SER A 4 3.71 11.43 18.18
N THR A 5 4.46 11.48 17.09
CA THR A 5 3.96 11.41 15.71
C THR A 5 3.90 9.98 15.17
N THR A 6 4.51 9.00 15.83
CA THR A 6 4.58 7.61 15.36
C THR A 6 3.27 6.88 15.63
N THR A 7 2.69 6.28 14.59
CA THR A 7 1.52 5.40 14.71
C THR A 7 1.94 4.04 15.29
N LEU A 8 1.27 3.60 16.35
CA LEU A 8 1.45 2.31 16.99
C LEU A 8 0.38 1.35 16.49
N PHE A 9 0.80 0.19 15.99
CA PHE A 9 -0.09 -0.81 15.46
C PHE A 9 -0.33 -1.93 16.48
N LEU A 10 -1.61 -2.26 16.73
CA LEU A 10 -1.94 -3.62 17.14
C LEU A 10 -1.91 -4.47 15.88
N ASN A 11 -1.36 -5.68 15.93
CA ASN A 11 -1.28 -6.57 14.76
C ASN A 11 -1.73 -7.95 15.17
N GLU A 12 -2.74 -8.49 14.48
CA GLU A 12 -3.38 -9.75 14.84
C GLU A 12 -3.59 -10.66 13.62
N TYR A 13 -3.51 -11.96 13.86
CA TYR A 13 -3.80 -12.99 12.87
C TYR A 13 -5.20 -13.58 13.09
N ASN A 14 -5.67 -14.37 12.12
CA ASN A 14 -7.00 -15.01 12.11
C ASN A 14 -8.20 -14.06 12.06
N THR A 15 -8.02 -12.76 12.22
CA THR A 15 -9.12 -11.78 12.25
C THR A 15 -9.90 -11.77 10.95
N ILE A 16 -9.20 -11.76 9.82
CA ILE A 16 -9.80 -11.77 8.49
C ILE A 16 -9.66 -13.13 7.79
N GLU A 17 -8.83 -14.02 8.36
CA GLU A 17 -8.49 -15.31 7.78
C GLU A 17 -9.42 -16.42 8.23
N GLU A 18 -9.87 -16.41 9.50
CA GLU A 18 -10.59 -17.53 10.10
C GLU A 18 -11.91 -17.11 10.75
N PRO A 19 -13.04 -17.15 10.02
CA PRO A 19 -14.37 -16.78 10.54
C PRO A 19 -14.83 -17.57 11.77
N LYS A 20 -14.24 -18.74 11.99
CA LYS A 20 -14.58 -19.63 13.10
C LYS A 20 -13.74 -19.35 14.34
N ASP A 21 -12.66 -18.58 14.23
CA ASP A 21 -11.84 -18.20 15.38
C ASP A 21 -12.57 -17.16 16.24
N GLN A 22 -13.15 -17.62 17.34
CA GLN A 22 -13.87 -16.76 18.27
C GLN A 22 -12.92 -15.92 19.12
N SER A 23 -11.60 -16.14 19.08
CA SER A 23 -10.60 -15.42 19.88
C SER A 23 -10.09 -14.16 19.20
N SER A 24 -10.06 -14.14 17.86
CA SER A 24 -9.52 -13.03 17.07
C SER A 24 -10.59 -12.32 16.23
N THR A 25 -11.85 -12.30 16.67
CA THR A 25 -12.92 -11.63 15.90
C THR A 25 -12.69 -10.11 15.81
N PRO A 26 -13.21 -9.42 14.77
CA PRO A 26 -13.16 -7.96 14.69
C PRO A 26 -13.70 -7.28 15.95
N ALA A 27 -14.75 -7.81 16.58
CA ALA A 27 -15.31 -7.27 17.81
C ALA A 27 -14.33 -7.33 18.99
N LYS A 28 -13.56 -8.43 19.14
CA LYS A 28 -12.52 -8.55 20.17
C LYS A 28 -11.34 -7.63 19.91
N TYR A 29 -10.97 -7.46 18.65
CA TYR A 29 -9.95 -6.50 18.23
C TYR A 29 -10.37 -5.07 18.64
N LEU A 30 -11.59 -4.65 18.32
CA LEU A 30 -12.14 -3.35 18.73
C LEU A 30 -12.20 -3.19 20.26
N ALA A 31 -12.58 -4.25 20.98
CA ALA A 31 -12.57 -4.24 22.44
C ALA A 31 -11.15 -4.01 22.99
N LYS A 32 -10.12 -4.58 22.34
CA LYS A 32 -8.73 -4.38 22.74
C LYS A 32 -8.26 -2.94 22.54
N PHE A 33 -8.68 -2.28 21.46
CA PHE A 33 -8.41 -0.85 21.29
C PHE A 33 -9.04 0.00 22.39
N ARG A 34 -10.31 -0.24 22.72
CA ARG A 34 -10.98 0.49 23.81
C ARG A 34 -10.28 0.29 25.15
N GLU A 35 -9.79 -0.93 25.41
CA GLU A 35 -8.99 -1.22 26.60
C GLU A 35 -7.69 -0.40 26.59
N ILE A 36 -6.95 -0.40 25.47
CA ILE A 36 -5.71 0.39 25.31
C ILE A 36 -5.97 1.88 25.52
N GLU A 37 -7.01 2.44 24.91
CA GLU A 37 -7.38 3.85 25.04
C GLU A 37 -7.79 4.24 26.47
N SER A 38 -8.30 3.28 27.26
CA SER A 38 -8.74 3.53 28.64
C SER A 38 -7.60 3.76 29.63
N PHE A 39 -6.36 3.39 29.29
CA PHE A 39 -5.22 3.60 30.18
C PHE A 39 -4.84 5.08 30.29
N PRO A 40 -4.58 5.61 31.50
CA PRO A 40 -4.15 6.99 31.70
C PRO A 40 -2.88 7.32 30.90
N GLY A 41 -2.92 8.43 30.15
CA GLY A 41 -1.81 8.86 29.28
C GLY A 41 -1.96 8.46 27.81
N ASN A 42 -2.95 7.62 27.47
CA ASN A 42 -3.17 7.17 26.08
C ASN A 42 -4.12 8.06 25.26
N GLY A 43 -4.63 9.17 25.79
CA GLY A 43 -5.63 10.00 25.07
C GLY A 43 -5.16 10.61 23.73
N ASN A 44 -3.85 10.65 23.47
CA ASN A 44 -3.27 11.23 22.25
C ASN A 44 -2.39 10.24 21.46
N ILE A 45 -2.43 8.93 21.76
CA ILE A 45 -1.65 7.96 20.99
C ILE A 45 -2.28 7.79 19.61
N ARG A 46 -1.44 7.70 18.58
CA ARG A 46 -1.88 7.37 17.23
C ARG A 46 -1.90 5.86 17.09
N LEU A 47 -3.07 5.29 16.84
CA LEU A 47 -3.25 3.84 16.70
C LEU A 47 -3.47 3.46 15.24
N GLY A 48 -3.03 2.26 14.89
CA GLY A 48 -3.25 1.63 13.60
C GLY A 48 -3.62 0.16 13.76
N ILE A 49 -4.23 -0.40 12.72
CA ILE A 49 -4.72 -1.78 12.67
C ILE A 49 -3.82 -2.58 11.74
N GLY A 50 -3.14 -3.58 12.27
CA GLY A 50 -2.38 -4.57 11.52
C GLY A 50 -3.18 -5.85 11.37
N LEU A 51 -3.37 -6.30 10.13
CA LEU A 51 -4.01 -7.57 9.80
C LEU A 51 -2.99 -8.45 9.09
N GLU A 52 -2.61 -9.58 9.68
CA GLU A 52 -1.56 -10.41 9.10
C GLU A 52 -1.87 -10.81 7.66
N SER A 53 -3.13 -11.11 7.35
CA SER A 53 -3.54 -11.54 6.02
C SER A 53 -2.79 -12.80 5.58
N ARG A 54 -2.54 -13.70 6.54
CA ARG A 54 -1.81 -14.96 6.34
C ARG A 54 -2.81 -16.10 6.15
N PHE A 55 -3.37 -16.19 4.96
CA PHE A 55 -4.32 -17.23 4.61
C PHE A 55 -3.61 -18.56 4.33
N THR A 56 -4.14 -19.64 4.90
CA THR A 56 -3.73 -21.03 4.62
C THR A 56 -4.69 -21.73 3.65
N THR A 57 -5.92 -21.23 3.54
CA THR A 57 -6.96 -21.68 2.61
C THR A 57 -7.38 -20.52 1.69
N PRO A 58 -8.05 -20.78 0.55
CA PRO A 58 -8.50 -19.72 -0.34
C PRO A 58 -9.32 -18.65 0.40
N PRO A 59 -9.02 -17.35 0.21
CA PRO A 59 -9.62 -16.29 0.99
C PRO A 59 -11.12 -16.12 0.70
N ASN A 60 -11.91 -15.95 1.77
CA ASN A 60 -13.31 -15.58 1.68
C ASN A 60 -13.44 -14.05 1.56
N LEU A 61 -13.43 -13.53 0.33
CA LEU A 61 -13.42 -12.09 0.06
C LEU A 61 -14.60 -11.33 0.71
N PRO A 62 -15.87 -11.82 0.66
CA PRO A 62 -16.97 -11.18 1.40
C PRO A 62 -16.72 -11.07 2.90
N TYR A 63 -16.17 -12.12 3.52
CA TYR A 63 -15.83 -12.09 4.94
C TYR A 63 -14.74 -11.06 5.23
N ILE A 64 -13.64 -11.08 4.47
CA ILE A 64 -12.52 -10.13 4.61
C ILE A 64 -13.04 -8.69 4.54
N ARG A 65 -13.84 -8.38 3.51
CA ARG A 65 -14.44 -7.05 3.36
C ARG A 65 -15.27 -6.66 4.58
N SER A 66 -16.15 -7.54 5.05
CA SER A 66 -16.99 -7.26 6.22
C SER A 66 -16.18 -7.03 7.51
N CYS A 67 -15.06 -7.73 7.68
CA CYS A 67 -14.15 -7.53 8.80
C CYS A 67 -13.45 -6.17 8.71
N ILE A 68 -12.93 -5.82 7.53
CA ILE A 68 -12.29 -4.52 7.30
C ILE A 68 -13.31 -3.40 7.55
N ASP A 69 -14.51 -3.48 6.94
CA ASP A 69 -15.61 -2.52 7.15
C ASP A 69 -15.89 -2.31 8.64
N THR A 70 -15.98 -3.40 9.41
CA THR A 70 -16.19 -3.34 10.86
C THR A 70 -15.06 -2.61 11.59
N LEU A 71 -13.81 -2.91 11.24
CA LEU A 71 -12.62 -2.31 11.86
C LEU A 71 -12.47 -0.82 11.52
N THR A 72 -12.97 -0.40 10.36
CA THR A 72 -12.92 1.01 9.93
C THR A 72 -13.73 1.96 10.80
N THR A 73 -14.66 1.43 11.61
CA THR A 73 -15.44 2.21 12.59
C THR A 73 -14.58 2.94 13.62
N THR A 74 -13.33 2.52 13.80
CA THR A 74 -12.33 3.21 14.62
C THR A 74 -11.80 4.51 14.00
N GLY A 75 -11.86 4.64 12.68
CA GLY A 75 -11.15 5.67 11.93
C GLY A 75 -9.63 5.49 11.85
N PHE A 76 -9.07 4.41 12.40
CA PHE A 76 -7.63 4.13 12.35
C PHE A 76 -7.18 3.61 10.98
N PRO A 77 -5.93 3.90 10.56
CA PRO A 77 -5.36 3.34 9.33
C PRO A 77 -5.24 1.82 9.43
N ILE A 78 -5.58 1.11 8.35
CA ILE A 78 -5.47 -0.35 8.26
C ILE A 78 -4.28 -0.72 7.38
N TRP A 79 -3.45 -1.64 7.87
CA TRP A 79 -2.31 -2.21 7.15
C TRP A 79 -2.45 -3.72 7.07
N LEU A 80 -2.31 -4.26 5.86
CA LEU A 80 -2.14 -5.72 5.67
C LEU A 80 -0.65 -6.05 5.81
N THR A 81 -0.26 -7.00 6.66
CA THR A 81 1.15 -7.11 7.08
C THR A 81 1.93 -8.33 6.58
N LYS A 82 1.29 -9.37 6.02
CA LYS A 82 1.98 -10.53 5.37
C LYS A 82 1.41 -10.92 4.00
N ALA A 83 0.18 -10.52 3.67
CA ALA A 83 -0.51 -10.65 2.39
C ALA A 83 -0.12 -11.89 1.55
N THR A 84 -0.72 -13.06 1.85
CA THR A 84 -0.66 -14.24 0.97
C THR A 84 -1.79 -14.19 -0.08
N TYR A 85 -1.87 -15.16 -1.01
CA TYR A 85 -2.87 -15.16 -2.11
C TYR A 85 -2.90 -13.81 -2.85
N LEU A 86 -1.71 -13.38 -3.29
CA LEU A 86 -1.40 -12.02 -3.71
C LEU A 86 -2.45 -11.40 -4.64
N GLU A 87 -2.85 -12.10 -5.71
CA GLU A 87 -3.85 -11.57 -6.65
C GLU A 87 -5.12 -11.09 -5.95
N GLN A 88 -5.67 -11.91 -5.06
CA GLN A 88 -6.95 -11.66 -4.40
C GLN A 88 -6.80 -10.64 -3.27
N ILE A 89 -5.79 -10.82 -2.42
CA ILE A 89 -5.60 -9.98 -1.23
C ILE A 89 -5.08 -8.59 -1.58
N LEU A 90 -4.18 -8.47 -2.55
CA LEU A 90 -3.72 -7.17 -3.01
C LEU A 90 -4.84 -6.37 -3.67
N ARG A 91 -5.71 -7.01 -4.46
CA ARG A 91 -6.90 -6.35 -5.02
C ARG A 91 -7.92 -5.96 -3.95
N GLU A 92 -8.25 -6.86 -3.04
CA GLU A 92 -9.21 -6.58 -1.96
C GLU A 92 -8.71 -5.44 -1.08
N GLY A 93 -7.45 -5.53 -0.61
CA GLY A 93 -6.82 -4.48 0.17
C GLY A 93 -6.78 -3.14 -0.56
N ARG A 94 -6.30 -3.12 -1.82
CA ARG A 94 -6.20 -1.90 -2.62
C ARG A 94 -7.56 -1.26 -2.91
N SER A 95 -8.63 -2.06 -2.97
CA SER A 95 -9.99 -1.58 -3.25
C SER A 95 -10.65 -0.88 -2.06
N HIS A 96 -10.11 -1.03 -0.86
CA HIS A 96 -10.70 -0.51 0.36
C HIS A 96 -10.02 0.82 0.78
N PRO A 97 -10.74 1.96 0.86
CA PRO A 97 -10.13 3.29 1.03
C PRO A 97 -9.41 3.51 2.37
N LYS A 98 -9.73 2.72 3.40
CA LYS A 98 -9.04 2.76 4.71
C LYS A 98 -7.83 1.84 4.84
N VAL A 99 -7.54 1.05 3.80
CA VAL A 99 -6.29 0.28 3.74
C VAL A 99 -5.22 1.20 3.19
N GLU A 100 -4.36 1.69 4.09
CA GLU A 100 -3.33 2.68 3.77
C GLU A 100 -1.97 2.04 3.47
N GLY A 101 -1.80 0.75 3.80
CA GLY A 101 -0.54 0.05 3.59
C GLY A 101 -0.71 -1.45 3.38
N ILE A 102 0.16 -2.02 2.56
CA ILE A 102 0.31 -3.46 2.40
C ILE A 102 1.80 -3.80 2.47
N VAL A 103 2.15 -4.71 3.37
CA VAL A 103 3.50 -5.26 3.53
C VAL A 103 3.48 -6.71 3.10
N ILE A 104 4.36 -7.05 2.16
CA ILE A 104 4.50 -8.41 1.62
C ILE A 104 5.74 -9.06 2.25
N TRP A 105 5.58 -10.23 2.86
CA TRP A 105 6.69 -10.99 3.47
C TRP A 105 7.42 -11.85 2.44
N ALA A 106 8.22 -11.18 1.61
CA ALA A 106 8.95 -11.78 0.49
C ALA A 106 10.48 -11.80 0.68
N ALA A 107 10.94 -11.91 1.94
CA ALA A 107 12.37 -11.85 2.24
C ALA A 107 13.17 -12.93 1.48
N TRP A 108 14.16 -12.49 0.71
CA TRP A 108 15.12 -13.32 -0.02
C TRP A 108 16.33 -13.67 0.86
N SER A 109 16.86 -14.87 0.70
CA SER A 109 18.18 -15.29 1.18
C SER A 109 18.91 -16.13 0.11
N PRO A 110 20.24 -16.32 0.21
CA PRO A 110 20.98 -17.18 -0.72
C PRO A 110 20.49 -18.64 -0.76
N GLN A 111 19.81 -19.12 0.29
CA GLN A 111 19.25 -20.46 0.37
C GLN A 111 17.80 -20.53 -0.17
N GLY A 112 17.24 -19.41 -0.62
CA GLY A 112 15.85 -19.28 -1.05
C GLY A 112 15.12 -18.18 -0.26
N CYS A 113 13.80 -18.12 -0.37
CA CYS A 113 12.99 -17.18 0.42
C CYS A 113 12.56 -17.79 1.76
N TYR A 114 12.24 -16.92 2.74
CA TYR A 114 11.77 -17.37 4.06
C TYR A 114 10.28 -17.80 4.09
N GLN A 115 9.41 -17.06 3.40
CA GLN A 115 7.97 -17.34 3.34
C GLN A 115 7.48 -17.45 1.90
N MET A 116 7.74 -16.41 1.11
CA MET A 116 7.25 -16.30 -0.26
C MET A 116 8.35 -15.83 -1.20
N CYS A 117 8.59 -16.58 -2.26
CA CYS A 117 9.63 -16.27 -3.24
C CYS A 117 8.96 -15.48 -4.36
N LEU A 118 9.26 -14.18 -4.45
CA LEU A 118 8.89 -13.38 -5.62
C LEU A 118 9.86 -13.63 -6.78
N THR A 119 11.14 -13.85 -6.46
CA THR A 119 12.22 -14.12 -7.42
C THR A 119 13.00 -15.38 -7.07
N ASP A 120 13.75 -15.90 -8.03
CA ASP A 120 14.80 -16.89 -7.78
C ASP A 120 16.09 -16.24 -7.22
N ASN A 121 17.14 -17.06 -7.04
CA ASN A 121 18.44 -16.61 -6.52
C ASN A 121 19.24 -15.71 -7.47
N ASN A 122 18.81 -15.59 -8.73
CA ASN A 122 19.40 -14.68 -9.71
C ASN A 122 18.53 -13.43 -9.90
N PHE A 123 17.59 -13.17 -8.98
CA PHE A 123 16.62 -12.08 -9.06
C PHE A 123 15.75 -12.12 -10.33
N LYS A 124 15.57 -13.31 -10.91
CA LYS A 124 14.59 -13.50 -11.98
C LYS A 124 13.22 -13.74 -11.36
N ASN A 125 12.20 -13.08 -11.90
CA ASN A 125 10.83 -13.22 -11.42
C ASN A 125 10.34 -14.67 -11.47
N LEU A 126 9.63 -15.08 -10.41
CA LEU A 126 8.85 -16.30 -10.35
C LEU A 126 7.37 -15.97 -10.62
N PRO A 127 6.50 -16.98 -10.87
CA PRO A 127 5.08 -16.73 -11.10
C PRO A 127 4.40 -15.90 -10.01
N THR A 128 4.84 -16.02 -8.77
CA THR A 128 4.36 -15.22 -7.63
C THR A 128 4.75 -13.75 -7.73
N GLY A 129 5.97 -13.45 -8.22
CA GLY A 129 6.42 -12.09 -8.51
C GLY A 129 5.70 -11.50 -9.73
N ASP A 130 5.44 -12.31 -10.76
CA ASP A 130 4.71 -11.87 -11.96
C ASP A 130 3.29 -11.35 -11.62
N VAL A 131 2.66 -11.91 -10.58
CA VAL A 131 1.38 -11.42 -10.06
C VAL A 131 1.52 -9.99 -9.51
N VAL A 132 2.55 -9.71 -8.71
CA VAL A 132 2.78 -8.37 -8.15
C VAL A 132 3.03 -7.38 -9.27
N ASP A 133 3.95 -7.69 -10.19
CA ASP A 133 4.30 -6.81 -11.29
C ASP A 133 3.09 -6.53 -12.19
N LYS A 134 2.29 -7.56 -12.49
CA LYS A 134 1.06 -7.39 -13.26
C LYS A 134 0.09 -6.41 -12.57
N LEU A 135 -0.12 -6.55 -11.26
CA LEU A 135 -1.01 -5.65 -10.52
C LEU A 135 -0.47 -4.21 -10.48
N LEU A 136 0.83 -4.02 -10.26
CA LEU A 136 1.45 -2.70 -10.28
C LEU A 136 1.27 -2.03 -11.66
N ARG A 137 1.39 -2.79 -12.75
CA ARG A 137 1.11 -2.32 -14.12
C ARG A 137 -0.34 -1.96 -14.35
N GLU A 138 -1.26 -2.84 -13.95
CA GLU A 138 -2.70 -2.59 -14.05
C GLU A 138 -3.09 -1.33 -13.26
N TRP A 139 -2.42 -1.09 -12.14
CA TRP A 139 -2.58 0.11 -11.34
C TRP A 139 -1.70 1.26 -11.81
N GLY A 140 -1.09 1.23 -13.00
CA GLY A 140 -0.39 2.40 -13.55
C GLY A 140 0.79 2.94 -12.72
N LEU A 141 1.43 2.10 -11.90
CA LEU A 141 2.63 2.46 -11.11
C LEU A 141 3.94 2.32 -11.91
N GLU A 142 3.87 2.34 -13.24
CA GLU A 142 5.03 2.31 -14.12
C GLU A 142 5.59 3.71 -14.42
N GLU A 143 6.76 3.74 -15.05
CA GLU A 143 7.34 4.98 -15.57
C GLU A 143 6.41 5.63 -16.59
N ILE A 144 5.92 6.83 -16.25
CA ILE A 144 5.06 7.61 -17.15
C ILE A 144 5.95 8.42 -18.09
N ASN A 145 5.85 8.12 -19.38
CA ASN A 145 6.57 8.80 -20.44
C ASN A 145 5.62 9.56 -21.37
N GLY A 146 6.06 10.71 -21.88
CA GLY A 146 5.30 11.45 -22.88
C GLY A 146 6.07 12.60 -23.52
N LYS A 147 5.43 13.27 -24.48
CA LYS A 147 6.02 14.40 -25.21
C LYS A 147 5.31 15.68 -24.82
N ILE A 148 6.11 16.74 -24.66
CA ILE A 148 5.64 18.10 -24.47
C ILE A 148 5.00 18.58 -25.78
N ASP A 149 3.88 19.30 -25.69
CA ASP A 149 3.17 19.87 -26.84
C ASP A 149 3.87 21.13 -27.40
N GLY A 150 3.32 21.70 -28.49
CA GLY A 150 3.87 22.89 -29.13
C GLY A 150 3.85 24.16 -28.26
N ASN A 151 3.14 24.14 -27.13
CA ASN A 151 3.06 25.23 -26.17
C ASN A 151 3.94 25.01 -24.94
N GLY A 152 4.73 23.92 -24.92
CA GLY A 152 5.59 23.60 -23.78
C GLY A 152 4.89 22.82 -22.67
N PHE A 153 3.69 22.27 -22.89
CA PHE A 153 2.93 21.56 -21.85
C PHE A 153 2.94 20.03 -21.99
N TYR A 154 2.99 19.33 -20.85
CA TYR A 154 2.70 17.91 -20.74
C TYR A 154 1.72 17.67 -19.59
N LYS A 155 0.64 16.93 -19.86
CA LYS A 155 -0.42 16.63 -18.89
C LYS A 155 -0.47 15.14 -18.60
N THR A 156 -0.44 14.76 -17.33
CA THR A 156 -0.58 13.36 -16.90
C THR A 156 -1.19 13.25 -15.50
N SER A 157 -1.60 12.05 -15.12
CA SER A 157 -2.09 11.71 -13.78
C SER A 157 -1.06 10.87 -13.05
N LEU A 158 -0.77 11.23 -11.79
CA LEU A 158 0.19 10.53 -10.94
C LEU A 158 -0.50 10.01 -9.67
N PHE A 159 0.00 8.89 -9.14
CA PHE A 159 -0.38 8.39 -7.82
C PHE A 159 0.28 9.22 -6.72
N HIS A 160 -0.13 8.99 -5.48
CA HIS A 160 0.59 9.53 -4.33
C HIS A 160 1.99 8.92 -4.25
N GLY A 161 2.99 9.77 -4.04
CA GLY A 161 4.37 9.33 -3.95
C GLY A 161 5.38 10.40 -4.32
N ASP A 162 6.64 10.01 -4.26
CA ASP A 162 7.78 10.84 -4.63
C ASP A 162 8.26 10.46 -6.03
N TYR A 163 8.35 11.45 -6.90
CA TYR A 163 8.71 11.31 -8.30
C TYR A 163 9.95 12.12 -8.62
N GLN A 164 10.76 11.59 -9.53
CA GLN A 164 11.80 12.33 -10.22
C GLN A 164 11.35 12.55 -11.67
N VAL A 165 11.01 13.78 -12.01
CA VAL A 165 10.66 14.17 -13.38
C VAL A 165 11.95 14.42 -14.14
N LYS A 166 12.13 13.71 -15.26
CA LYS A 166 13.27 13.87 -16.17
C LYS A 166 12.81 14.48 -17.48
N VAL A 167 13.40 15.61 -17.87
CA VAL A 167 13.13 16.28 -19.15
C VAL A 167 14.35 16.16 -20.03
N SER A 168 14.18 15.54 -21.21
CA SER A 168 15.22 15.43 -22.23
C SER A 168 14.81 16.21 -23.48
N HIS A 169 15.81 16.75 -24.21
CA HIS A 169 15.59 17.39 -25.49
C HIS A 169 16.40 16.67 -26.58
N PRO A 170 15.83 16.37 -27.76
CA PRO A 170 16.51 15.58 -28.79
C PRO A 170 17.86 16.14 -29.26
N THR A 171 18.07 17.46 -29.14
CA THR A 171 19.33 18.12 -29.53
C THR A 171 20.37 18.20 -28.41
N LEU A 172 19.98 17.88 -27.18
CA LEU A 172 20.84 17.89 -26.02
C LEU A 172 21.31 16.45 -25.75
N ASN A 173 22.48 16.10 -26.30
CA ASN A 173 23.01 14.73 -26.23
C ASN A 173 23.17 14.25 -24.78
N ASN A 174 22.34 13.28 -24.40
CA ASN A 174 22.35 12.59 -23.10
C ASN A 174 22.28 13.50 -21.86
N SER A 175 21.80 14.74 -21.99
CA SER A 175 21.52 15.59 -20.84
C SER A 175 20.02 15.66 -20.58
N PHE A 176 19.68 15.54 -19.31
CA PHE A 176 18.32 15.66 -18.82
C PHE A 176 18.30 16.64 -17.64
N LEU A 177 17.25 17.44 -17.58
CA LEU A 177 16.91 18.18 -16.37
C LEU A 177 16.13 17.25 -15.44
N SER A 178 16.56 17.14 -14.20
CA SER A 178 15.85 16.39 -13.16
C SER A 178 15.21 17.34 -12.16
N GLN A 179 13.93 17.14 -11.88
CA GLN A 179 13.20 17.87 -10.85
C GLN A 179 12.46 16.88 -9.95
N SER A 180 12.58 17.04 -8.64
CA SER A 180 11.80 16.25 -7.68
C SER A 180 10.39 16.82 -7.52
N LEU A 181 9.40 15.94 -7.44
CA LEU A 181 7.99 16.24 -7.24
C LEU A 181 7.42 15.26 -6.22
N SER A 182 6.74 15.76 -5.19
CA SER A 182 5.96 14.93 -4.27
C SER A 182 4.48 15.15 -4.53
N VAL A 183 3.75 14.06 -4.74
CA VAL A 183 2.29 14.05 -4.91
C VAL A 183 1.67 13.59 -3.59
N ALA A 184 1.10 14.53 -2.85
CA ALA A 184 0.49 14.25 -1.55
C ALA A 184 -0.95 13.74 -1.71
N SER A 185 -1.40 12.91 -0.76
CA SER A 185 -2.82 12.56 -0.63
C SER A 185 -3.62 13.77 -0.18
N GLN A 186 -4.70 14.10 -0.88
CA GLN A 186 -5.71 15.00 -0.34
C GLN A 186 -6.63 14.23 0.61
N VAL A 187 -7.07 14.89 1.69
CA VAL A 187 -7.78 14.25 2.81
C VAL A 187 -9.21 13.80 2.45
N ASP A 188 -9.76 14.29 1.33
CA ASP A 188 -11.15 14.06 0.91
C ASP A 188 -11.31 13.59 -0.55
N ASP A 189 -10.24 13.19 -1.23
CA ASP A 189 -10.34 12.79 -2.64
C ASP A 189 -10.46 11.26 -2.76
N GLU A 190 -11.65 10.80 -3.20
CA GLU A 190 -11.86 9.39 -3.59
C GLU A 190 -11.02 9.01 -4.82
N SER A 191 -10.47 10.00 -5.53
CA SER A 191 -9.57 9.76 -6.65
C SER A 191 -8.15 9.46 -6.15
N HIS A 192 -7.62 8.29 -6.49
CA HIS A 192 -6.23 7.93 -6.21
C HIS A 192 -5.22 8.61 -7.16
N HIS A 193 -5.65 9.62 -7.92
CA HIS A 193 -4.87 10.21 -9.00
C HIS A 193 -5.01 11.72 -9.02
N THR A 194 -3.89 12.43 -8.90
CA THR A 194 -3.85 13.88 -9.10
C THR A 194 -3.38 14.19 -10.52
N THR A 195 -4.09 15.07 -11.23
CA THR A 195 -3.69 15.54 -12.56
C THR A 195 -2.68 16.69 -12.44
N PHE A 196 -1.55 16.58 -13.11
CA PHE A 196 -0.51 17.60 -13.16
C PHE A 196 -0.33 18.16 -14.57
N LEU A 197 -0.04 19.46 -14.63
CA LEU A 197 0.37 20.16 -15.84
C LEU A 197 1.82 20.61 -15.67
N PHE A 198 2.70 20.04 -16.48
CA PHE A 198 4.11 20.42 -16.54
C PHE A 198 4.30 21.44 -17.65
N GLN A 199 4.91 22.59 -17.35
CA GLN A 199 5.31 23.57 -18.34
C GLN A 199 6.83 23.62 -18.42
N VAL A 200 7.37 23.50 -19.63
CA VAL A 200 8.79 23.69 -19.92
C VAL A 200 8.92 24.90 -20.83
N SER A 201 9.57 25.95 -20.31
CA SER A 201 9.91 27.16 -21.06
C SER A 201 11.40 27.16 -21.41
N ALA A 202 11.71 27.59 -22.62
CA ALA A 202 13.08 27.86 -23.09
C ALA A 202 13.49 29.30 -22.78
#